data_AF-A0A2D4HMQ3-F1
#
_entry.id   AF-A0A2D4HMQ3-F1
#
_cell.length_a   1.000
_cell.length_b   1.000
_cell.length_c   1.000
_cell.angle_alpha   90.00
_cell.angle_beta   90.00
_cell.angle_gamma   90.00
#
_symmetry.space_group_name_H-M   'P 1'
#
loop_
_entity.id
_entity.type
_entity.pdbx_description
1 polymer ?
#
loop_
_entity_poly.entity_id
_entity_poly.type
_entity_poly.pdbx_seq_one_letter_code
_entity_poly.pdbx_strand_id
1 'polypeptide(L)'
;YEQACNEFTTHVMNLLREQSRTRPISPKEIERMVSIIHRKFSSIQMQLKQSTCEAVMILRSRFLDARRKRRNFNKQATEILNEYFYSHLSNPYPSEEAKEELAKKCGITVSQVSNWFGNKRIRYKKNIG
;
A
#
# COMPACT_ATOMS: atom_id res chain seq x y z
N TYR A 1 28.62 1.61 4.54
CA TYR A 1 27.99 2.92 4.82
C TYR A 1 28.66 3.59 6.01
N GLU A 2 28.63 2.99 7.20
CA GLU A 2 29.24 3.57 8.41
C GLU A 2 30.74 3.82 8.24
N GLN A 3 31.48 2.85 7.68
CA GLN A 3 32.89 3.01 7.36
C GLN A 3 33.16 4.23 6.47
N ALA A 4 32.44 4.36 5.34
CA ALA A 4 32.59 5.50 4.43
C ALA A 4 32.21 6.84 5.08
N CYS A 5 31.20 6.86 5.96
CA CYS A 5 30.85 8.07 6.73
C CYS A 5 31.97 8.46 7.69
N ASN A 6 32.57 7.48 8.38
CA ASN A 6 33.67 7.70 9.32
C ASN A 6 34.95 8.13 8.61
N GLU A 7 35.26 7.54 7.45
CA GLU A 7 36.39 7.95 6.61
C GLU A 7 36.21 9.41 6.14
N PHE A 8 35.01 9.77 5.69
CA PHE A 8 34.69 11.14 5.27
C PHE A 8 34.80 12.14 6.41
N THR A 9 34.21 11.86 7.57
CA THR A 9 34.25 12.79 8.71
C THR A 9 35.65 12.92 9.30
N THR A 10 36.44 11.84 9.28
CA THR A 10 37.87 11.87 9.64
C THR A 10 38.65 12.77 8.68
N HIS A 11 38.41 12.64 7.37
CA HIS A 11 39.06 13.51 6.38
C HIS A 11 38.70 14.98 6.58
N VAL A 12 37.41 15.29 6.79
CA VAL A 12 36.95 16.67 7.07
C VAL A 12 37.57 17.21 8.36
N MET A 13 37.66 16.39 9.41
CA MET A 13 38.29 16.79 10.67
C MET A 13 39.76 17.15 10.48
N ASN A 14 40.51 16.36 9.69
CA ASN A 14 41.90 16.63 9.37
C ASN A 14 42.06 17.92 8.57
N LEU A 15 41.22 18.14 7.56
CA LEU A 15 41.23 19.37 6.76
C LEU A 15 40.96 20.63 7.61
N LEU A 16 39.97 20.56 8.51
CA LEU A 16 39.64 21.68 9.41
C LEU A 16 40.78 21.98 10.39
N ARG A 17 41.49 20.94 10.88
CA ARG A 17 42.69 21.10 11.70
C ARG A 17 43.83 21.76 10.93
N GLU A 18 44.06 21.40 9.68
CA GLU A 18 45.07 22.04 8.83
C GLU A 18 44.74 23.51 8.57
N GLN A 19 43.48 23.83 8.22
CA GLN A 19 43.03 25.20 8.00
C GLN A 19 43.11 26.10 9.25
N SER A 20 42.97 25.51 10.44
CA SER A 20 43.10 26.23 11.71
C SER A 20 44.44 26.95 11.88
N ARG A 21 45.50 26.51 11.17
CA ARG A 21 46.84 27.11 11.18
C ARG A 21 46.89 28.46 10.46
N THR A 22 46.08 28.64 9.42
CA THR A 22 46.01 29.86 8.61
C THR A 22 44.90 30.81 9.06
N ARG A 23 43.81 30.25 9.60
CA ARG A 23 42.67 31.00 10.12
C ARG A 23 42.24 30.33 11.42
N PRO A 24 42.31 31.00 12.59
CA PRO A 24 41.98 30.36 13.86
C PRO A 24 40.56 29.78 13.85
N ILE A 25 40.45 28.46 14.05
CA ILE A 25 39.19 27.74 14.25
C ILE A 25 39.33 26.98 15.56
N SER A 26 38.38 27.14 16.49
CA SER A 26 38.46 26.45 17.78
C SER A 26 38.20 24.95 17.63
N PRO A 27 38.82 24.07 18.43
CA PRO A 27 38.52 22.63 18.41
C PRO A 27 37.03 22.33 18.62
N LYS A 28 36.36 23.09 19.49
CA LYS A 28 34.91 22.99 19.73
C LYS A 28 34.08 23.28 18.48
N GLU A 29 34.55 24.19 17.63
CA GLU A 29 33.88 24.54 16.38
C GLU A 29 34.08 23.45 15.31
N ILE A 30 35.27 22.84 15.24
CA ILE A 30 35.56 21.68 14.39
C ILE A 30 34.64 20.50 14.77
N GLU A 31 34.56 20.16 16.05
CA GLU A 31 33.67 19.11 16.56
C GLU A 31 32.20 19.38 16.23
N ARG A 32 31.76 20.64 16.38
CA ARG A 32 30.40 21.05 16.02
C ARG A 32 30.12 20.83 14.53
N MET A 33 31.05 21.23 13.65
CA MET A 33 30.91 21.06 12.19
C MET A 33 30.83 19.57 11.81
N VAL A 34 31.71 18.74 12.38
CA VAL A 34 31.70 17.28 12.16
C VAL A 34 30.42 16.64 12.69
N SER A 35 29.93 17.08 13.85
CA SER A 35 28.65 16.62 14.41
C SER A 35 27.46 16.96 13.50
N ILE A 36 27.45 18.13 12.88
CA ILE A 36 26.42 18.52 11.90
C ILE A 36 26.44 17.57 10.69
N ILE A 37 27.64 17.22 10.19
CA ILE A 37 27.80 16.30 9.06
C ILE A 37 27.26 14.91 9.44
N HIS A 38 27.63 14.37 10.60
CA HIS A 38 27.10 13.09 11.09
C HIS A 38 25.58 13.09 11.17
N ARG A 39 24.97 14.15 11.73
CA ARG A 39 23.51 14.28 11.80
C ARG A 39 22.86 14.28 10.41
N LYS A 40 23.46 14.97 9.44
CA LYS A 40 22.99 14.97 8.05
C LYS A 40 23.06 13.58 7.42
N PHE A 41 24.16 12.85 7.61
CA PHE A 41 24.28 11.48 7.13
C PHE A 41 23.23 10.56 7.75
N SER A 42 23.02 10.62 9.06
CA SER A 42 21.97 9.81 9.71
C SER A 42 20.58 10.16 9.17
N SER A 43 20.29 11.44 8.96
CA SER A 43 19.00 11.88 8.41
C SER A 43 18.78 11.37 6.98
N ILE A 44 19.77 11.51 6.10
CA ILE A 44 19.71 11.01 4.71
C ILE A 44 19.53 9.49 4.70
N GLN A 45 20.29 8.76 5.51
CA GLN A 45 20.16 7.30 5.61
C GLN A 45 18.74 6.89 6.01
N MET A 46 18.16 7.58 7.00
CA MET A 46 16.80 7.31 7.47
C MET A 46 15.77 7.62 6.37
N GLN A 47 15.89 8.75 5.68
CA GLN A 47 15.02 9.11 4.57
C GLN A 47 15.07 8.10 3.42
N LEU A 48 16.27 7.63 3.04
CA LEU A 48 16.42 6.61 2.01
C LEU A 48 15.78 5.28 2.41
N LYS A 49 15.98 4.84 3.65
CA LYS A 49 15.32 3.64 4.20
C LYS A 49 13.79 3.79 4.18
N GLN A 50 13.29 4.94 4.61
CA GLN A 50 11.85 5.24 4.64
C GLN A 50 11.26 5.21 3.23
N SER A 51 11.84 5.97 2.29
CA SER A 51 11.38 6.03 0.90
C SER A 51 11.41 4.66 0.22
N THR A 52 12.44 3.85 0.50
CA THR A 52 12.53 2.48 -0.02
C THR A 52 11.41 1.61 0.55
N CYS A 53 11.17 1.67 1.86
CA CYS A 53 10.10 0.91 2.52
C CYS A 53 8.73 1.29 1.95
N GLU A 54 8.45 2.58 1.80
CA GLU A 54 7.21 3.09 1.19
C GLU A 54 7.03 2.58 -0.24
N ALA A 55 8.08 2.67 -1.07
CA ALA A 55 8.04 2.16 -2.44
C ALA A 55 7.74 0.65 -2.48
N VAL A 56 8.36 -0.13 -1.61
CA VAL A 56 8.09 -1.58 -1.49
C VAL A 56 6.66 -1.84 -1.04
N MET A 57 6.13 -1.09 -0.06
CA MET A 57 4.75 -1.23 0.39
C MET A 57 3.74 -0.87 -0.69
N ILE A 58 3.99 0.21 -1.45
CA ILE A 58 3.17 0.59 -2.61
C ILE A 58 3.19 -0.52 -3.66
N LEU A 59 4.36 -1.05 -4.00
CA LEU A 59 4.48 -2.14 -4.97
C LEU A 59 3.72 -3.39 -4.50
N ARG A 60 3.85 -3.74 -3.21
CA ARG A 60 3.11 -4.86 -2.60
C ARG A 60 1.61 -4.62 -2.67
N SER A 61 1.12 -3.42 -2.36
CA SER A 61 -0.29 -3.08 -2.48
C SER A 61 -0.77 -3.25 -3.92
N ARG A 62 -0.06 -2.65 -4.88
CA ARG A 62 -0.38 -2.75 -6.31
C ARG A 62 -0.41 -4.20 -6.80
N PHE A 63 0.51 -5.04 -6.35
CA PHE A 63 0.52 -6.46 -6.68
C PHE A 63 -0.69 -7.18 -6.09
N LEU A 64 -1.00 -6.95 -4.81
CA LEU A 64 -2.17 -7.54 -4.16
C LEU A 64 -3.48 -7.04 -4.77
N ASP A 65 -3.56 -5.79 -5.19
CA ASP A 65 -4.71 -5.19 -5.87
C ASP A 65 -4.85 -5.74 -7.29
N ALA A 66 -3.74 -5.94 -8.02
CA ALA A 66 -3.74 -6.61 -9.32
C ALA A 66 -4.16 -8.09 -9.20
N ARG A 67 -3.72 -8.79 -8.15
CA ARG A 67 -4.20 -10.15 -7.83
C ARG A 67 -5.66 -10.15 -7.40
N ARG A 68 -6.10 -9.09 -6.74
CA ARG A 68 -7.50 -8.74 -6.47
C ARG A 68 -8.15 -8.01 -7.65
N LYS A 69 -7.72 -8.24 -8.91
CA LYS A 69 -8.63 -8.19 -10.07
C LYS A 69 -9.77 -9.19 -9.82
N ARG A 70 -10.64 -8.85 -8.86
CA ARG A 70 -12.02 -9.24 -8.78
C ARG A 70 -12.55 -8.76 -10.12
N ARG A 71 -12.65 -9.69 -11.06
CA ARG A 71 -13.43 -9.46 -12.28
C ARG A 71 -14.80 -9.06 -11.75
N ASN A 72 -15.13 -7.77 -11.87
CA ASN A 72 -16.53 -7.38 -11.79
C ASN A 72 -17.26 -8.32 -12.75
N PHE A 73 -18.40 -8.85 -12.31
CA PHE A 73 -19.22 -9.61 -13.24
C PHE A 73 -19.49 -8.73 -14.45
N ASN A 74 -19.55 -9.36 -15.62
CA ASN A 74 -19.93 -8.61 -16.82
C ASN A 74 -21.31 -7.97 -16.61
N LYS A 75 -21.64 -6.98 -17.44
CA LYS A 75 -22.86 -6.20 -17.29
C LYS A 75 -24.10 -7.11 -17.29
N GLN A 76 -24.14 -8.08 -18.21
CA GLN A 76 -25.23 -9.04 -18.36
C GLN A 76 -25.46 -9.87 -17.09
N ALA A 77 -24.42 -10.48 -16.53
CA ALA A 77 -24.51 -11.24 -15.29
C ALA A 77 -24.97 -10.36 -14.12
N THR A 78 -24.52 -9.11 -14.08
CA THR A 78 -24.98 -8.15 -13.05
C THR A 78 -26.45 -7.80 -13.22
N GLU A 79 -26.92 -7.60 -14.45
CA GLU A 79 -28.34 -7.33 -14.77
C GLU A 79 -29.22 -8.53 -14.36
N ILE A 80 -28.86 -9.76 -14.77
CA ILE A 80 -29.60 -10.99 -14.42
C ILE A 80 -29.72 -11.17 -12.90
N LEU A 81 -28.61 -11.02 -12.16
CA LEU A 81 -28.62 -11.18 -10.70
C LEU A 81 -29.44 -10.09 -10.01
N ASN A 82 -29.40 -8.85 -10.51
CA ASN A 82 -30.22 -7.76 -10.00
C ASN A 82 -31.71 -8.00 -10.28
N GLU A 83 -32.07 -8.40 -11.49
CA GLU A 83 -33.45 -8.69 -11.88
C GLU A 83 -34.08 -9.76 -10.96
N TYR A 84 -33.36 -10.86 -10.72
CA TYR A 84 -33.80 -11.88 -9.78
C TYR A 84 -33.96 -11.30 -8.36
N PHE A 85 -32.95 -10.54 -7.88
CA PHE A 85 -32.99 -9.96 -6.54
C PHE A 85 -34.19 -9.01 -6.34
N TYR A 86 -34.47 -8.15 -7.31
CA TYR A 86 -35.55 -7.17 -7.22
C TYR A 86 -36.93 -7.80 -7.41
N SER A 87 -37.05 -8.86 -8.21
CA SER A 87 -38.30 -9.63 -8.32
C SER A 87 -38.60 -10.47 -7.06
N HIS A 88 -37.59 -10.77 -6.24
CA HIS A 88 -37.71 -11.56 -5.01
C HIS A 88 -37.38 -10.75 -3.74
N LEU A 89 -37.71 -9.46 -3.70
CA LEU A 89 -37.39 -8.59 -2.55
C LEU A 89 -37.98 -9.06 -1.22
N SER A 90 -39.14 -9.71 -1.23
CA SER A 90 -39.77 -10.28 -0.04
C SER A 90 -38.96 -11.44 0.55
N ASN A 91 -38.27 -12.22 -0.30
CA ASN A 91 -37.44 -13.35 0.10
C ASN A 91 -36.22 -13.52 -0.85
N PRO A 92 -35.16 -12.71 -0.71
CA PRO A 92 -34.02 -12.69 -1.65
C PRO A 92 -32.99 -13.79 -1.33
N TYR A 93 -33.49 -15.02 -1.20
CA TYR A 93 -32.74 -16.24 -0.92
C TYR A 93 -33.06 -17.28 -2.00
N PRO A 94 -32.30 -17.30 -3.12
CA PRO A 94 -32.52 -18.31 -4.16
C PRO A 94 -32.31 -19.72 -3.61
N SER A 95 -33.14 -20.67 -4.04
CA SER A 95 -32.94 -22.10 -3.80
C SER A 95 -31.66 -22.60 -4.48
N GLU A 96 -31.20 -23.81 -4.16
CA GLU A 96 -30.03 -24.39 -4.82
C GLU A 96 -30.22 -24.50 -6.33
N GLU A 97 -31.40 -24.97 -6.79
CA GLU A 97 -31.78 -25.01 -8.19
C GLU A 97 -31.73 -23.63 -8.86
N ALA A 98 -32.27 -22.60 -8.20
CA ALA A 98 -32.24 -21.24 -8.72
C ALA A 98 -30.80 -20.69 -8.80
N LYS A 99 -29.93 -21.04 -7.85
CA LYS A 99 -28.50 -20.65 -7.90
C LYS A 99 -27.78 -21.33 -9.06
N GLU A 100 -28.07 -22.60 -9.34
CA GLU A 100 -27.50 -23.33 -10.48
C GLU A 100 -27.92 -22.69 -11.81
N GLU A 101 -29.20 -22.34 -11.96
CA GLU A 101 -29.68 -21.64 -13.15
C GLU A 101 -29.02 -20.27 -13.33
N LEU A 102 -28.94 -19.49 -12.26
CA LEU A 102 -28.32 -18.16 -12.28
C LEU A 102 -26.83 -18.26 -12.62
N ALA A 103 -26.13 -19.24 -12.04
CA ALA A 103 -24.73 -19.53 -12.33
C ALA A 103 -24.53 -19.82 -13.82
N LYS A 104 -25.36 -20.69 -14.40
CA LYS A 104 -25.34 -21.04 -15.82
C LYS A 104 -25.63 -19.83 -16.72
N LYS A 105 -26.68 -19.06 -16.42
CA LYS A 105 -27.07 -17.85 -17.18
C LYS A 105 -25.99 -16.76 -17.14
N CYS A 106 -25.32 -16.61 -15.99
CA CYS A 106 -24.31 -15.57 -15.78
C CYS A 106 -22.89 -15.99 -16.20
N GLY A 107 -22.65 -17.27 -16.46
CA GLY A 107 -21.31 -17.81 -16.72
C GLY A 107 -20.37 -17.71 -15.51
N ILE A 108 -20.89 -17.87 -14.30
CA ILE A 108 -20.16 -17.80 -13.03
C ILE A 108 -20.44 -19.05 -12.18
N THR A 109 -19.71 -19.25 -11.08
CA THR A 109 -19.92 -20.40 -10.20
C THR A 109 -21.09 -20.18 -9.23
N VAL A 110 -21.70 -21.27 -8.76
CA VAL A 110 -22.75 -21.25 -7.72
C VAL A 110 -22.27 -20.55 -6.44
N SER A 111 -20.99 -20.71 -6.08
CA SER A 111 -20.37 -19.99 -4.96
C SER A 111 -20.33 -18.47 -5.20
N GLN A 112 -20.03 -18.02 -6.43
CA GLN A 112 -20.05 -16.61 -6.79
C GLN A 112 -21.47 -16.02 -6.73
N VAL A 113 -22.50 -16.77 -7.16
CA VAL A 113 -23.92 -16.40 -6.98
C VAL A 113 -24.25 -16.25 -5.50
N SER A 114 -23.94 -17.27 -4.68
CA SER A 114 -24.20 -17.25 -3.24
C SER A 114 -23.57 -16.05 -2.53
N ASN A 115 -22.29 -15.78 -2.84
CA ASN A 115 -21.57 -14.63 -2.31
C ASN A 115 -22.16 -13.30 -2.79
N TRP A 116 -22.61 -13.21 -4.04
CA TRP A 116 -23.22 -12.00 -4.56
C TRP A 116 -24.54 -11.68 -3.84
N PHE A 117 -25.42 -12.66 -3.67
CA PHE A 117 -26.69 -12.48 -2.96
C PHE A 117 -26.48 -12.11 -1.48
N GLY A 118 -25.54 -12.76 -0.79
CA GLY A 118 -25.15 -12.38 0.57
C GLY A 118 -24.72 -10.91 0.67
N ASN A 119 -23.80 -10.49 -0.21
CA ASN A 119 -23.31 -9.11 -0.24
C ASN A 119 -24.38 -8.10 -0.70
N LYS A 120 -25.26 -8.47 -1.62
CA LYS A 120 -26.36 -7.61 -2.12
C LYS A 120 -27.37 -7.35 -1.01
N ARG A 121 -27.78 -8.36 -0.22
CA ARG A 121 -28.67 -8.20 0.94
C ARG A 121 -28.11 -7.23 1.98
N ILE A 122 -26.83 -7.39 2.36
CA ILE A 122 -26.17 -6.49 3.33
C ILE A 122 -26.18 -5.05 2.83
N ARG A 123 -25.81 -4.82 1.56
CA ARG A 123 -25.81 -3.47 0.95
C ARG A 123 -27.21 -2.87 0.85
N TYR A 124 -28.20 -3.67 0.48
CA TYR A 124 -29.59 -3.23 0.37
C TYR A 124 -30.14 -2.79 1.73
N LYS A 125 -29.92 -3.60 2.78
CA LYS A 125 -30.33 -3.26 4.16
C LYS A 125 -29.67 -1.97 4.67
N LYS A 126 -28.39 -1.76 4.36
CA LYS A 126 -27.66 -0.53 4.74
C LYS A 126 -28.11 0.74 4.03
N ASN A 127 -28.76 0.62 2.87
CA ASN A 127 -29.22 1.78 2.09
C ASN A 127 -30.69 2.14 2.37
N ILE A 128 -31.41 1.29 3.11
CA ILE A 128 -32.84 1.47 3.44
C ILE A 128 -33.04 1.85 4.92
N GLY A 129 -32.03 1.63 5.77
CA GLY A 129 -31.96 2.20 7.12
C GLY A 129 -31.08 3.43 7.13
#